data_AF-A0A392RW35-F1
#
_entry.id   AF-A0A392RW35-F1
#
_cell.length_a   1.000
_cell.length_b   1.000
_cell.length_c   1.000
_cell.angle_alpha   90.00
_cell.angle_beta   90.00
_cell.angle_gamma   90.00
#
_symmetry.space_group_name_H-M   'P 1'
#
loop_
_entity.id
_entity.type
_entity.pdbx_description
1 polymer ?
#
loop_
_entity_poly.entity_id
_entity_poly.type
_entity_poly.pdbx_seq_one_letter_code
_entity_poly.pdbx_strand_id
1 'polypeptide(L)'
;IEYNELVENPDKAFLKTITAQLQTLVGVSLIEILSTHSSDEVYLGQRDTKHWTYDAEPLEAFNKFGKKLKEIEERIVAMNGDVRLKNRVGEVKVPYTLLYPTSEGGLTGSGIPNSVSI
;
A
#
# COMPACT_ATOMS: atom_id res chain seq x y z
N ILE A 1 29.81 16.55 24.48
CA ILE A 1 28.80 16.15 25.50
C ILE A 1 27.86 15.11 24.90
N GLU A 2 27.54 15.28 23.63
CA GLU A 2 26.73 14.45 22.73
C GLU A 2 27.29 13.03 22.56
N TYR A 3 28.62 12.87 22.46
CA TYR A 3 29.25 11.53 22.42
C TYR A 3 29.00 10.74 23.72
N ASN A 4 29.14 11.39 24.88
CA ASN A 4 28.85 10.74 26.16
C ASN A 4 27.36 10.40 26.27
N GLU A 5 26.46 11.29 25.80
CA GLU A 5 25.02 11.01 25.77
C GLU A 5 24.68 9.81 24.86
N LEU A 6 25.36 9.64 23.73
CA LEU A 6 25.21 8.46 22.87
C LEU A 6 25.64 7.17 23.56
N VAL A 7 26.77 7.20 24.29
CA VAL A 7 27.29 6.03 25.01
C VAL A 7 26.40 5.68 26.21
N GLU A 8 25.91 6.68 26.96
CA GLU A 8 25.10 6.49 28.17
C GLU A 8 23.61 6.24 27.87
N ASN A 9 23.05 6.90 26.85
CA ASN A 9 21.64 6.82 26.48
C ASN A 9 21.44 6.95 24.95
N PRO A 10 21.67 5.87 24.19
CA PRO A 10 21.56 5.89 22.74
C PRO A 10 20.15 6.23 22.24
N ASP A 11 19.09 5.85 22.96
CA ASP A 11 17.71 6.17 22.59
C ASP A 11 17.45 7.68 22.63
N LYS A 12 17.93 8.37 23.69
CA LYS A 12 17.82 9.82 23.81
C LYS A 12 18.63 10.54 22.74
N ALA A 13 19.84 10.04 22.45
CA ALA A 13 20.66 10.58 21.37
C ALA A 13 19.97 10.41 20.00
N PHE A 14 19.34 9.26 19.76
CA PHE A 14 18.55 8.99 18.56
C PHE A 14 17.35 9.92 18.43
N LEU A 15 16.54 10.05 19.49
CA LEU A 15 15.36 10.93 19.52
C LEU A 15 15.69 12.42 19.35
N LYS A 16 16.87 12.86 19.79
CA LYS A 16 17.38 14.21 19.53
C LYS A 16 17.87 14.43 18.10
N THR A 17 18.20 13.36 17.40
CA THR A 17 18.72 13.40 16.03
C THR A 17 17.59 13.38 14.99
N ILE A 18 16.54 12.60 15.25
CA ILE A 18 15.38 12.51 14.35
C ILE A 18 14.38 13.65 14.58
N THR A 19 13.28 13.63 13.82
CA THR A 19 12.22 14.63 13.85
C THR A 19 11.66 14.86 15.24
N ALA A 20 11.54 16.14 15.62
CA ALA A 20 11.00 16.55 16.91
C ALA A 20 9.55 16.10 17.10
N GLN A 21 9.15 15.83 18.34
CA GLN A 21 7.86 15.22 18.68
C GLN A 21 6.64 15.89 18.02
N LEU A 22 6.54 17.23 18.06
CA LEU A 22 5.41 17.94 17.47
C LEU A 22 5.34 17.77 15.95
N GLN A 23 6.49 17.81 15.27
CA GLN A 23 6.58 17.60 13.83
C GLN A 23 6.27 16.14 13.46
N THR A 24 6.70 15.18 14.29
CA THR A 24 6.38 13.76 14.12
C THR A 24 4.87 13.52 14.21
N LEU A 25 4.18 14.14 15.17
CA LEU A 25 2.73 14.03 15.29
C LEU A 25 2.02 14.51 14.03
N VAL A 26 2.38 15.69 13.51
CA VAL A 26 1.83 16.23 12.26
C VAL A 26 2.15 15.33 11.07
N GLY A 27 3.38 14.82 10.98
CA GLY A 27 3.82 13.95 9.89
C GLY A 27 3.08 12.62 9.86
N VAL A 28 2.92 11.95 11.01
CA VAL A 28 2.20 10.67 11.09
C VAL A 28 0.73 10.84 10.77
N SER A 29 0.07 11.89 11.28
CA SER A 29 -1.33 12.18 10.92
C SER A 29 -1.52 12.43 9.43
N LEU A 30 -0.58 13.13 8.79
CA LEU A 30 -0.64 13.36 7.35
C LEU A 30 -0.45 12.06 6.56
N ILE A 31 0.55 11.25 6.92
CA ILE A 31 0.81 9.96 6.26
C ILE A 31 -0.39 9.01 6.41
N GLU A 32 -1.04 8.99 7.57
CA GLU A 32 -2.25 8.19 7.81
C GLU A 32 -3.38 8.57 6.84
N ILE A 33 -3.65 9.87 6.68
CA ILE A 33 -4.65 10.37 5.73
C ILE A 33 -4.27 9.97 4.31
N LEU A 34 -3.01 10.21 3.90
CA LEU A 34 -2.54 9.92 2.54
C LEU A 34 -2.43 8.42 2.23
N SER A 35 -2.43 7.56 3.24
CA SER A 35 -2.36 6.10 3.07
C SER A 35 -3.74 5.44 3.14
N THR A 36 -4.80 6.21 3.34
CA THR A 36 -6.17 5.71 3.52
C THR A 36 -6.94 5.75 2.21
N HIS A 37 -7.46 4.60 1.79
CA HIS A 37 -8.34 4.51 0.64
C HIS A 37 -9.75 4.99 0.99
N SER A 38 -10.34 5.82 0.13
CA SER A 38 -11.76 6.19 0.26
C SER A 38 -12.67 4.97 0.03
N SER A 39 -13.85 4.97 0.64
CA SER A 39 -14.82 3.87 0.47
C SER A 39 -15.47 3.83 -0.93
N ASP A 40 -15.37 4.93 -1.68
CA ASP A 40 -15.85 5.07 -3.06
C ASP A 40 -14.72 5.00 -4.11
N GLU A 41 -13.52 4.56 -3.71
CA GLU A 41 -12.38 4.41 -4.62
C GLU A 41 -12.66 3.43 -5.77
N VAL A 42 -12.17 3.76 -6.97
CA VAL A 42 -12.28 2.93 -8.17
C VAL A 42 -10.92 2.36 -8.53
N TYR A 43 -10.74 1.08 -8.24
CA TYR A 43 -9.48 0.39 -8.42
C TYR A 43 -9.20 -0.02 -9.87
N LEU A 44 -7.95 -0.39 -10.13
CA LEU A 44 -7.50 -0.89 -11.42
C LEU A 44 -8.33 -2.09 -11.87
N GLY A 45 -8.84 -2.02 -13.11
CA GLY A 45 -9.74 -3.04 -13.65
C GLY A 45 -11.20 -2.89 -13.23
N GLN A 46 -11.53 -1.80 -12.54
CA GLN A 46 -12.90 -1.39 -12.23
C GLN A 46 -13.26 -0.10 -12.96
N ARG A 47 -14.57 0.16 -13.09
CA ARG A 47 -15.13 1.44 -13.53
C ARG A 47 -16.29 1.83 -12.63
N ASP A 48 -16.49 3.14 -12.52
CA ASP A 48 -17.60 3.79 -11.82
C ASP A 48 -18.97 3.46 -12.44
N THR A 49 -19.03 3.29 -13.77
CA THR A 49 -20.26 2.93 -14.49
C THR A 49 -20.11 1.67 -15.34
N LYS A 50 -21.15 0.83 -15.33
CA LYS A 50 -21.23 -0.40 -16.13
C LYS A 50 -21.48 -0.13 -17.62
N HIS A 51 -22.00 1.04 -17.97
CA HIS A 51 -22.41 1.40 -19.33
C HIS A 51 -21.54 2.52 -19.92
N TRP A 52 -20.23 2.46 -19.69
CA TRP A 52 -19.27 3.42 -20.25
C TRP A 52 -19.12 3.28 -21.78
N THR A 53 -19.50 2.13 -22.33
CA THR A 53 -19.67 1.90 -23.77
C THR A 53 -20.72 0.80 -24.00
N TYR A 54 -21.29 0.75 -25.19
CA TYR A 54 -22.15 -0.34 -25.67
C TYR A 54 -21.41 -1.30 -26.63
N ASP A 55 -20.17 -0.97 -26.99
CA ASP A 55 -19.37 -1.78 -27.90
C ASP A 55 -18.91 -3.07 -27.22
N ALA A 56 -19.23 -4.22 -27.82
CA ALA A 56 -18.94 -5.52 -27.22
C ALA A 56 -17.43 -5.80 -27.08
N GLU A 57 -16.63 -5.37 -28.05
CA GLU A 57 -15.19 -5.65 -28.09
C GLU A 57 -14.40 -4.98 -26.94
N PRO A 58 -14.53 -3.66 -26.68
CA PRO A 58 -13.90 -3.03 -25.52
C PRO A 58 -14.38 -3.60 -24.18
N LEU A 59 -15.66 -3.97 -24.07
CA LEU A 59 -16.20 -4.59 -22.86
C LEU A 59 -15.57 -5.97 -22.60
N GLU A 60 -15.42 -6.79 -23.63
CA GLU A 60 -14.77 -8.10 -23.52
C GLU A 60 -13.28 -7.95 -23.17
N ALA A 61 -12.58 -7.01 -23.80
CA ALA A 61 -11.18 -6.72 -23.50
C ALA A 61 -10.99 -6.25 -22.05
N PHE A 62 -11.88 -5.38 -21.55
CA PHE A 62 -11.84 -4.90 -20.17
C PHE A 62 -12.10 -6.03 -19.16
N ASN A 63 -13.02 -6.95 -19.46
CA ASN A 63 -13.27 -8.14 -18.63
C ASN A 63 -12.04 -9.06 -18.58
N LYS A 64 -11.39 -9.30 -19.72
CA LYS A 64 -10.12 -10.05 -19.78
C LYS A 64 -9.03 -9.38 -18.94
N PHE A 65 -8.95 -8.05 -18.96
CA PHE A 65 -8.02 -7.30 -18.13
C PHE A 65 -8.28 -7.51 -16.62
N GLY A 66 -9.53 -7.37 -16.16
CA GLY A 66 -9.88 -7.61 -14.76
C GLY A 66 -9.59 -9.05 -14.30
N LYS A 67 -9.88 -10.06 -15.14
CA LYS A 67 -9.51 -11.45 -14.87
C LYS A 67 -8.00 -11.62 -14.73
N LYS A 68 -7.23 -10.96 -15.59
CA LYS A 68 -5.77 -11.04 -15.54
C LYS A 68 -5.20 -10.44 -14.26
N LEU A 69 -5.78 -9.35 -13.78
CA LEU A 69 -5.40 -8.74 -12.51
C LEU A 69 -5.63 -9.70 -11.33
N LYS A 70 -6.77 -10.39 -11.30
CA LYS A 70 -7.04 -11.41 -10.28
C LYS A 70 -6.00 -12.54 -10.28
N GLU A 71 -5.64 -13.06 -11.46
CA GLU A 71 -4.57 -14.07 -11.57
C GLU A 71 -3.21 -13.55 -11.07
N ILE A 72 -2.92 -12.26 -11.28
CA ILE A 72 -1.70 -11.63 -10.78
C ILE A 72 -1.74 -11.54 -9.25
N GLU A 73 -2.86 -11.12 -8.66
CA GLU A 73 -3.04 -11.08 -7.21
C GLU A 73 -2.78 -12.45 -6.57
N GLU A 74 -3.39 -13.51 -7.12
CA GLU A 74 -3.18 -14.90 -6.67
C GLU A 74 -1.70 -15.32 -6.73
N ARG A 75 -0.97 -14.90 -7.77
CA ARG A 75 0.47 -15.11 -7.86
C ARG A 75 1.24 -14.33 -6.79
N ILE A 76 0.85 -13.11 -6.47
CA ILE A 76 1.48 -12.33 -5.40
C ILE A 76 1.24 -12.99 -4.04
N VAL A 77 0.03 -13.47 -3.77
CA VAL A 77 -0.29 -14.26 -2.56
C VAL A 77 0.61 -15.49 -2.47
N ALA A 78 0.73 -16.26 -3.55
CA ALA A 78 1.60 -17.44 -3.57
C ALA A 78 3.08 -17.08 -3.32
N MET A 79 3.57 -15.99 -3.90
CA MET A 79 4.94 -15.51 -3.65
C MET A 79 5.15 -15.06 -2.20
N ASN A 80 4.15 -14.41 -1.59
CA ASN A 80 4.21 -13.99 -0.19
C ASN A 80 4.25 -15.19 0.77
N GLY A 81 3.70 -16.35 0.37
CA GLY A 81 3.78 -17.60 1.12
C GLY A 81 5.03 -18.44 0.85
N ASP A 82 5.86 -18.10 -0.15
CA ASP A 82 7.07 -18.85 -0.49
C ASP A 82 8.21 -18.47 0.47
N VAL A 83 8.60 -19.40 1.34
CA VAL A 83 9.69 -19.24 2.33
C VAL A 83 11.05 -18.91 1.69
N ARG A 84 11.25 -19.24 0.41
CA ARG A 84 12.46 -18.89 -0.33
C ARG A 84 12.52 -17.40 -0.65
N LEU A 85 11.36 -16.73 -0.72
CA LEU A 85 11.21 -15.30 -1.00
C LEU A 85 11.10 -14.46 0.28
N LYS A 86 11.97 -14.72 1.26
CA LYS A 86 11.95 -14.11 2.60
C LYS A 86 11.82 -12.57 2.63
N ASN A 87 12.36 -11.86 1.63
CA ASN A 87 12.30 -10.40 1.56
C ASN A 87 10.89 -9.84 1.31
N ARG A 88 9.92 -10.70 0.94
CA ARG A 88 8.53 -10.31 0.75
C ARG A 88 7.76 -10.15 2.06
N VAL A 89 8.27 -10.70 3.15
CA VAL A 89 7.64 -10.68 4.48
C VAL A 89 8.57 -10.08 5.54
N GLY A 90 9.86 -10.43 5.47
CA GLY A 90 10.90 -9.93 6.36
C GLY A 90 10.72 -10.31 7.83
N GLU A 91 11.63 -9.82 8.67
CA GLU A 91 11.60 -10.08 10.13
C GLU A 91 10.38 -9.48 10.82
N VAL A 92 9.83 -8.39 10.28
CA VAL A 92 8.65 -7.71 10.81
C VAL A 92 7.34 -8.43 10.48
N LYS A 93 7.39 -9.53 9.70
CA LYS A 93 6.24 -10.38 9.36
C LYS A 93 5.10 -9.64 8.65
N VAL A 94 5.46 -8.69 7.78
CA VAL A 94 4.49 -7.91 6.98
C VAL A 94 4.62 -8.31 5.51
N PRO A 95 3.67 -9.07 4.94
CA PRO A 95 3.69 -9.45 3.54
C PRO A 95 3.60 -8.24 2.61
N TYR A 96 4.27 -8.31 1.46
CA TYR A 96 4.21 -7.26 0.46
C TYR A 96 2.89 -7.35 -0.33
N THR A 97 1.94 -6.50 0.03
CA THR A 97 0.59 -6.43 -0.54
C THR A 97 0.30 -5.14 -1.30
N LEU A 98 1.23 -4.18 -1.33
CA LEU A 98 1.06 -2.85 -1.95
C LEU A 98 0.68 -2.88 -3.45
N LEU A 99 0.92 -4.00 -4.13
CA LEU A 99 0.56 -4.19 -5.55
C LEU A 99 -0.59 -5.19 -5.75
N TYR A 100 -1.40 -5.44 -4.73
CA TYR A 100 -2.66 -6.14 -4.91
C TYR A 100 -3.60 -5.20 -5.68
N PRO A 101 -4.19 -5.63 -6.80
CA PRO A 101 -5.05 -4.77 -7.62
C PRO A 101 -6.22 -4.15 -6.86
N THR A 102 -6.83 -4.89 -5.93
CA THR A 102 -8.03 -4.45 -5.20
C THR A 102 -7.79 -4.32 -3.70
N SER A 103 -8.60 -3.48 -3.05
CA SER A 103 -8.62 -3.27 -1.60
C SER A 103 -10.03 -2.88 -1.14
N GLU A 104 -10.25 -2.91 0.17
CA GLU A 104 -11.37 -2.24 0.82
C GLU A 104 -11.01 -0.79 1.16
N GLY A 105 -12.01 0.02 1.53
CA GLY A 105 -11.77 1.36 2.07
C GLY A 105 -11.04 1.30 3.42
N GLY A 106 -10.18 2.28 3.68
CA GLY A 106 -9.36 2.35 4.89
C GLY A 106 -7.86 2.20 4.63
N LEU A 107 -7.11 2.02 5.72
CA LEU A 107 -5.66 1.82 5.71
C LEU A 107 -5.35 0.32 5.62
N THR A 108 -5.18 -0.20 4.41
CA THR A 108 -5.07 -1.66 4.17
C THR A 108 -3.67 -2.11 3.78
N GLY A 109 -2.81 -1.21 3.30
CA GLY A 109 -1.51 -1.57 2.72
C GLY A 109 -1.64 -2.36 1.41
N SER A 110 -2.72 -2.17 0.66
CA SER A 110 -3.03 -2.87 -0.59
C SER A 110 -3.96 -2.04 -1.48
N GLY A 111 -4.16 -2.46 -2.73
CA GLY A 111 -5.05 -1.78 -3.67
C GLY A 111 -4.31 -0.84 -4.61
N ILE A 112 -4.63 -0.91 -5.91
CA ILE A 112 -4.08 0.00 -6.93
C ILE A 112 -5.24 0.84 -7.47
N PRO A 113 -5.36 2.13 -7.09
CA PRO A 113 -6.34 3.04 -7.67
C PRO A 113 -6.12 3.23 -9.17
N ASN A 114 -7.17 3.57 -9.92
CA ASN A 114 -7.04 3.91 -11.35
C ASN A 114 -6.25 5.21 -11.59
N SER A 115 -6.16 6.08 -10.58
CA SER A 115 -5.64 7.44 -10.70
C SER A 115 -4.84 7.85 -9.46
N VAL A 116 -4.20 9.03 -9.52
CA VAL A 116 -3.67 9.68 -8.32
C VAL A 116 -4.84 10.35 -7.59
N SER A 117 -5.51 9.59 -6.74
CA SER A 117 -6.71 9.98 -5.98
C SER A 117 -6.44 10.22 -4.50
N ILE A 118 -5.20 9.99 -4.05
CA ILE A 118 -4.70 10.33 -2.71
C ILE A 118 -3.26 10.83 -2.76
#